data_AF-A0A7C4F939-F1
#
_entry.id   AF-A0A7C4F939-F1
#
_cell.length_a   1.000
_cell.length_b   1.000
_cell.length_c   1.000
_cell.angle_alpha   90.00
_cell.angle_beta   90.00
_cell.angle_gamma   90.00
#
_symmetry.space_group_name_H-M   'P 1'
#
loop_
_entity.id
_entity.type
_entity.pdbx_description
1 polymer ?
#
loop_
_entity_poly.entity_id
_entity_poly.type
_entity_poly.pdbx_seq_one_letter_code
_entity_poly.pdbx_strand_id
1 'polypeptide(L)'
;MGLRDKAKEKLAEMSREGAPQSVPFQESGVPAADASQQSITQSPPAPQPSSGVDIDKQRLIIVKIKQELEAKRKEILEKEEEIKAKESELSKKIQEIEGKDRELHELNMKIEEQRRNLEKELAGRKQELTERENKVLEMERELAEKLKKYEEKERAISKLEETLRARMLEIAKLEEKTNAAIGTIVAELSELGITRDAFEGMMNGAESETKKLLIVLDELLGELPDEVIDKFAKSPEYKLYEKVLRMYGI
;
A
#
# COMPACT_ATOMS: atom_id res chain seq x y z
N MET A 1 9.45 0.39 -31.45
CA MET A 1 10.22 1.32 -30.59
C MET A 1 9.32 1.77 -29.47
N GLY A 2 9.61 1.33 -28.24
CA GLY A 2 8.84 1.67 -27.06
C GLY A 2 9.11 3.10 -26.61
N LEU A 3 8.25 3.64 -25.74
CA LEU A 3 8.42 4.97 -25.13
C LEU A 3 9.79 5.16 -24.46
N ARG A 4 10.42 4.07 -24.00
CA ARG A 4 11.81 4.06 -23.48
C ARG A 4 12.87 4.35 -24.54
N ASP A 5 12.66 3.94 -25.78
CA ASP A 5 13.62 4.14 -26.87
C ASP A 5 13.58 5.61 -27.34
N LYS A 6 12.37 6.18 -27.46
CA LYS A 6 12.17 7.60 -27.76
C LYS A 6 12.74 8.53 -26.68
N ALA A 7 12.70 8.11 -25.40
CA ALA A 7 13.28 8.88 -24.31
C ALA A 7 14.82 8.89 -24.34
N LYS A 8 15.45 7.78 -24.73
CA LYS A 8 16.91 7.69 -24.86
C LYS A 8 17.44 8.47 -26.06
N GLU A 9 16.71 8.47 -27.18
CA GLU A 9 17.06 9.24 -28.38
C GLU A 9 16.98 10.74 -28.12
N LYS A 10 15.92 11.19 -27.42
CA LYS A 10 15.75 12.60 -27.04
C LYS A 10 16.78 13.08 -26.00
N LEU A 11 17.23 12.21 -25.11
CA LEU A 11 18.32 12.51 -24.15
C LEU A 11 19.69 12.62 -24.85
N ALA A 12 19.89 11.87 -25.93
CA ALA A 12 21.10 11.92 -26.75
C ALA A 12 21.17 13.17 -27.64
N GLU A 13 20.02 13.66 -28.14
CA GLU A 13 19.93 14.93 -28.87
C GLU A 13 20.20 16.15 -27.96
N MET A 14 19.64 16.16 -26.74
CA MET A 14 19.84 17.25 -25.79
C MET A 14 21.28 17.36 -25.24
N SER A 15 22.06 16.28 -25.34
CA SER A 15 23.48 16.28 -24.93
C SER A 15 24.44 16.80 -26.01
N ARG A 16 23.94 17.13 -27.22
CA ARG A 16 24.77 17.69 -28.31
C ARG A 16 24.69 19.21 -28.46
N GLU A 17 23.73 19.88 -27.84
CA GLU A 17 23.51 21.34 -28.02
C GLU A 17 24.04 22.22 -26.86
N GLY A 18 24.72 21.65 -25.87
CA GLY A 18 25.14 22.37 -24.67
C GLY A 18 26.63 22.28 -24.36
N ALA A 19 27.49 22.72 -25.28
CA ALA A 19 28.89 23.00 -24.95
C ALA A 19 29.15 24.51 -25.12
N PRO A 20 29.43 25.27 -24.04
CA PRO A 20 29.84 26.66 -24.18
C PRO A 20 31.22 26.69 -24.84
N GLN A 21 31.28 27.21 -26.07
CA GLN A 21 32.55 27.65 -26.65
C GLN A 21 33.03 28.86 -25.85
N SER A 22 33.94 28.62 -24.92
CA SER A 22 34.81 29.62 -24.32
C SER A 22 35.71 30.20 -25.40
N VAL A 23 35.34 31.37 -25.91
CA VAL A 23 36.23 32.18 -26.76
C VAL A 23 37.17 32.95 -25.83
N PRO A 24 38.50 32.84 -26.00
CA PRO A 24 39.44 33.50 -25.10
C PRO A 24 39.45 35.00 -25.34
N PHE A 25 39.32 35.73 -24.23
CA PHE A 25 39.53 37.17 -24.11
C PHE A 25 40.98 37.49 -24.50
N GLN A 26 41.20 38.22 -25.60
CA GLN A 26 42.51 38.80 -25.92
C GLN A 26 42.57 40.21 -25.32
N GLU A 27 43.14 40.27 -24.12
CA GLU A 27 43.87 41.45 -23.65
C GLU A 27 45.14 41.61 -24.50
N SER A 28 45.18 42.65 -25.32
CA SER A 28 46.42 43.25 -25.84
C SER A 28 45.98 44.61 -26.38
N GLY A 29 46.25 45.71 -25.72
CA GLY A 29 47.60 46.17 -25.41
C GLY A 29 47.73 47.50 -26.13
N VAL A 30 47.42 48.58 -25.42
CA VAL A 30 47.74 49.95 -25.82
C VAL A 30 49.27 50.08 -25.88
N PRO A 31 49.87 50.60 -26.96
CA PRO A 31 51.14 51.27 -26.87
C PRO A 31 50.93 52.77 -27.04
N ALA A 32 51.19 53.50 -25.96
CA ALA A 32 51.63 54.87 -26.01
C ALA A 32 53.13 54.88 -26.36
N ALA A 33 53.50 55.60 -27.41
CA ALA A 33 54.85 56.03 -27.84
C ALA A 33 54.74 56.40 -29.33
N ASP A 34 55.39 57.39 -29.90
CA ASP A 34 56.37 58.33 -29.43
C ASP A 34 56.36 59.50 -30.44
N ALA A 35 56.89 60.64 -30.00
CA ALA A 35 57.09 61.81 -30.82
C ALA A 35 57.94 61.50 -32.06
N SER A 36 57.52 62.03 -33.21
CA SER A 36 58.41 62.27 -34.34
C SER A 36 58.12 63.67 -34.86
N GLN A 37 58.82 64.61 -34.25
CA GLN A 37 59.08 65.93 -34.82
C GLN A 37 59.84 65.73 -36.13
N GLN A 38 59.19 65.98 -37.27
CA GLN A 38 59.90 66.29 -38.51
C GLN A 38 59.90 67.80 -38.70
N SER A 39 61.00 68.39 -38.26
CA SER A 39 61.43 69.75 -38.54
C SER A 39 61.73 69.87 -40.04
N ILE A 40 60.75 70.29 -40.84
CA ILE A 40 61.01 70.77 -42.20
C ILE A 40 61.16 72.29 -42.12
N THR A 41 62.40 72.73 -41.92
CA THR A 41 62.82 74.10 -42.21
C THR A 41 63.04 74.20 -43.72
N GLN A 42 62.02 74.67 -44.44
CA GLN A 42 62.22 75.29 -45.75
C GLN A 42 61.86 76.76 -45.63
N SER A 43 62.90 77.59 -45.71
CA SER A 43 62.80 79.03 -45.90
C SER A 43 62.02 79.33 -47.19
N PRO A 44 61.04 80.24 -47.17
CA PRO A 44 60.31 80.61 -48.37
C PRO A 44 61.19 81.51 -49.26
N PRO A 45 61.22 81.32 -50.59
CA PRO A 45 61.79 82.30 -51.49
C PRO A 45 60.88 83.54 -51.53
N ALA A 46 61.52 84.71 -51.56
CA ALA A 46 60.87 86.01 -51.67
C ALA A 46 59.94 86.09 -52.90
N PRO A 47 58.83 86.84 -52.82
CA PRO A 47 57.77 86.82 -53.81
C PRO A 47 58.19 87.60 -55.06
N GLN A 48 58.14 86.93 -56.22
CA GLN A 48 58.14 87.62 -57.51
C GLN A 48 56.72 88.18 -57.79
N PRO A 49 56.60 89.41 -58.31
CA PRO A 49 55.32 90.01 -58.63
C PRO A 49 54.84 89.46 -59.98
N SER A 50 54.08 88.37 -59.97
CA SER A 50 53.42 87.87 -61.17
C SER A 50 51.98 87.47 -60.90
N SER A 51 51.08 88.31 -61.42
CA SER A 51 49.66 88.04 -61.74
C SER A 51 48.72 87.79 -60.57
N GLY A 52 47.77 88.70 -60.36
CA GLY A 52 46.59 88.49 -59.50
C GLY A 52 45.63 87.37 -59.95
N VAL A 53 46.09 86.39 -60.74
CA VAL A 53 45.29 85.26 -61.26
C VAL A 53 45.55 83.96 -60.45
N ASP A 54 46.66 83.86 -59.71
CA ASP A 54 47.05 82.64 -58.96
C ASP A 54 46.55 82.65 -57.50
N ILE A 55 46.54 83.83 -56.86
CA ILE A 55 45.97 84.02 -55.53
C ILE A 55 44.46 83.74 -55.52
N ASP A 56 43.75 84.10 -56.59
CA ASP A 56 42.31 83.89 -56.70
C ASP A 56 41.94 82.41 -56.87
N LYS A 57 42.78 81.62 -57.56
CA LYS A 57 42.62 80.15 -57.64
C LYS A 57 42.85 79.49 -56.29
N GLN A 58 43.89 79.90 -55.57
CA GLN A 58 44.14 79.39 -54.21
C GLN A 58 43.02 79.79 -53.24
N ARG A 59 42.51 81.03 -53.32
CA ARG A 59 41.33 81.48 -52.56
C ARG A 59 40.09 80.63 -52.86
N LEU A 60 39.84 80.31 -54.13
CA LEU A 60 38.71 79.47 -54.54
C LEU A 60 38.83 78.04 -54.02
N ILE A 61 40.03 77.46 -54.03
CA ILE A 61 40.31 76.12 -53.48
C ILE A 61 40.09 76.12 -51.95
N ILE A 62 40.59 77.13 -51.24
CA ILE A 62 40.39 77.27 -49.78
C ILE A 62 38.89 77.37 -49.44
N VAL A 63 38.11 78.12 -50.23
CA VAL A 63 36.66 78.22 -50.03
C VAL A 63 35.98 76.87 -50.23
N LYS A 64 36.33 76.11 -51.28
CA LYS A 64 35.79 74.76 -51.51
C LYS A 64 36.14 73.79 -50.37
N ILE A 65 37.39 73.78 -49.93
CA ILE A 65 37.84 72.96 -48.80
C ILE A 65 37.04 73.33 -47.55
N LYS A 66 36.85 74.62 -47.25
CA LYS A 66 36.07 75.06 -46.10
C LYS A 66 34.62 74.58 -46.16
N GLN A 67 33.97 74.68 -47.33
CA GLN A 67 32.60 74.19 -47.53
C GLN A 67 32.50 72.67 -47.33
N GLU A 68 33.43 71.89 -47.88
CA GLU A 68 33.47 70.44 -47.64
C GLU A 68 33.72 70.10 -46.16
N LEU A 69 34.56 70.87 -45.47
CA LEU A 69 34.87 70.69 -44.05
C LEU A 69 33.65 71.00 -43.18
N GLU A 70 32.90 72.06 -43.51
CA GLU A 70 31.62 72.38 -42.87
C GLU A 70 30.56 71.30 -43.12
N ALA A 71 30.46 70.79 -44.37
CA ALA A 71 29.56 69.70 -44.70
C ALA A 71 29.89 68.43 -43.91
N LYS A 72 31.16 68.03 -43.85
CA LYS A 72 31.60 66.88 -43.04
C LYS A 72 31.37 67.09 -41.55
N ARG A 73 31.58 68.29 -41.02
CA ARG A 73 31.27 68.61 -39.61
C ARG A 73 29.80 68.44 -39.30
N LYS A 74 28.91 68.88 -40.19
CA LYS A 74 27.47 68.69 -40.03
C LYS A 74 27.09 67.20 -40.05
N GLU A 75 27.65 66.43 -40.97
CA GLU A 75 27.42 64.98 -41.04
C GLU A 75 27.91 64.25 -39.77
N ILE A 76 29.05 64.66 -39.22
CA ILE A 76 29.56 64.11 -37.94
C ILE A 76 28.60 64.41 -36.81
N LEU A 77 28.13 65.65 -36.68
CA LEU A 77 27.16 66.02 -35.64
C LEU A 77 25.86 65.22 -35.75
N GLU A 78 25.34 65.02 -36.96
CA GLU A 78 24.14 64.19 -37.18
C GLU A 78 24.37 62.73 -36.77
N LYS A 79 25.54 62.16 -37.11
CA LYS A 79 25.91 60.80 -36.69
C LYS A 79 26.13 60.68 -35.17
N GLU A 80 26.71 61.69 -34.53
CA GLU A 80 26.88 61.72 -33.07
C GLU A 80 25.52 61.71 -32.35
N GLU A 81 24.54 62.47 -32.83
CA GLU A 81 23.19 62.44 -32.26
C GLU A 81 22.48 61.10 -32.52
N GLU A 82 22.67 60.49 -33.70
CA GLU A 82 22.14 59.16 -33.99
C GLU A 82 22.75 58.08 -33.07
N ILE A 83 24.06 58.16 -32.79
CA ILE A 83 24.76 57.26 -31.88
C ILE A 83 24.19 57.40 -30.45
N LYS A 84 24.06 58.62 -29.93
CA LYS A 84 23.48 58.85 -28.60
C LYS A 84 22.06 58.30 -28.48
N ALA A 85 21.25 58.45 -29.54
CA ALA A 85 19.90 57.89 -29.56
C ALA A 85 19.94 56.35 -29.48
N LYS A 86 20.83 55.70 -30.24
CA LYS A 86 21.01 54.24 -30.21
C LYS A 86 21.56 53.75 -28.86
N GLU A 87 22.49 54.47 -28.24
CA GLU A 87 23.02 54.13 -26.91
C GLU A 87 21.92 54.19 -25.84
N SER A 88 21.06 55.21 -25.90
CA SER A 88 19.89 55.32 -25.00
C SER A 88 18.91 54.17 -25.20
N GLU A 89 18.62 53.78 -26.45
CA GLU A 89 17.75 52.65 -26.74
C GLU A 89 18.36 51.32 -26.27
N LEU A 90 19.67 51.12 -26.49
CA LEU A 90 20.40 49.94 -26.03
C LEU A 90 20.34 49.82 -24.50
N SER A 91 20.56 50.93 -23.79
CA SER A 91 20.48 50.95 -22.32
C SER A 91 19.10 50.54 -21.81
N LYS A 92 18.02 50.95 -22.49
CA LYS A 92 16.65 50.53 -22.13
C LYS A 92 16.45 49.03 -22.36
N LYS A 93 16.93 48.50 -23.49
CA LYS A 93 16.86 47.06 -23.80
C LYS A 93 17.63 46.22 -22.78
N ILE A 94 18.80 46.68 -22.33
CA ILE A 94 19.57 46.00 -21.28
C ILE A 94 18.77 45.92 -19.98
N GLN A 95 18.15 47.02 -19.53
CA GLN A 95 17.31 47.01 -18.33
C GLN A 95 16.10 46.08 -18.46
N GLU A 96 15.47 46.03 -19.64
CA GLU A 96 14.35 45.11 -19.89
C GLU A 96 14.79 43.64 -19.82
N ILE A 97 15.95 43.30 -20.39
CA ILE A 97 16.52 41.96 -20.32
C ILE A 97 16.83 41.58 -18.87
N GLU A 98 17.49 42.46 -18.12
CA GLU A 98 17.79 42.22 -16.70
C GLU A 98 16.52 42.03 -15.85
N GLY A 99 15.42 42.72 -16.20
CA GLY A 99 14.12 42.52 -15.58
C GLY A 99 13.56 41.12 -15.87
N LYS A 100 13.54 40.72 -17.15
CA LYS A 100 13.09 39.40 -17.57
C LYS A 100 13.93 38.26 -16.99
N ASP A 101 15.24 38.46 -16.86
CA ASP A 101 16.14 37.46 -16.26
C ASP A 101 15.82 37.22 -14.77
N ARG A 102 15.46 38.29 -14.04
CA ARG A 102 15.00 38.16 -12.64
C ARG A 102 13.68 37.40 -12.54
N GLU A 103 12.69 37.76 -13.37
CA GLU A 103 11.41 37.06 -13.41
C GLU A 103 11.56 35.58 -13.76
N LEU A 104 12.43 35.27 -14.73
CA LEU A 104 12.75 33.90 -15.13
C LEU A 104 13.41 33.14 -13.98
N HIS A 105 14.32 33.77 -13.24
CA HIS A 105 14.94 33.17 -12.07
C HIS A 105 13.92 32.84 -10.97
N GLU A 106 12.99 33.75 -10.67
CA GLU A 106 11.92 33.51 -9.69
C GLU A 106 10.97 32.39 -10.11
N LEU A 107 10.60 32.34 -11.40
CA LEU A 107 9.78 31.27 -11.95
C LEU A 107 10.49 29.92 -11.84
N ASN A 108 11.79 29.86 -12.16
CA ASN A 108 12.58 28.64 -12.02
C ASN A 108 12.64 28.17 -10.56
N MET A 109 12.80 29.08 -9.59
CA MET A 109 12.76 28.72 -8.17
C MET A 109 11.42 28.12 -7.76
N LYS A 110 10.30 28.69 -8.21
CA LYS A 110 8.95 28.14 -7.95
C LYS A 110 8.76 26.77 -8.59
N ILE A 111 9.26 26.56 -9.82
CA ILE A 111 9.19 25.27 -10.51
C ILE A 111 9.98 24.21 -9.74
N GLU A 112 11.20 24.51 -9.30
CA GLU A 112 12.02 23.57 -8.53
C GLU A 112 11.38 23.20 -7.18
N GLU A 113 10.78 24.18 -6.50
CA GLU A 113 10.04 23.93 -5.26
C GLU A 113 8.83 23.01 -5.49
N GLN A 114 8.02 23.31 -6.52
CA GLN A 114 6.89 22.46 -6.90
C GLN A 114 7.35 21.05 -7.26
N ARG A 115 8.45 20.92 -8.01
CA ARG A 115 9.01 19.62 -8.38
C ARG A 115 9.41 18.81 -7.15
N ARG A 116 10.11 19.44 -6.19
CA ARG A 116 10.51 18.80 -4.93
C ARG A 116 9.30 18.34 -4.12
N ASN A 117 8.25 19.15 -4.04
CA ASN A 117 7.03 18.79 -3.31
C ASN A 117 6.31 17.60 -3.96
N LEU A 118 6.14 17.62 -5.29
CA LEU A 118 5.53 16.51 -6.03
C LEU A 118 6.36 15.22 -5.92
N GLU A 119 7.69 15.31 -5.98
CA GLU A 119 8.59 14.16 -5.77
C GLU A 119 8.39 13.54 -4.39
N LYS A 120 8.27 14.36 -3.34
CA LYS A 120 8.02 13.90 -1.96
C LYS A 120 6.66 13.24 -1.81
N GLU A 121 5.60 13.83 -2.36
CA GLU A 121 4.26 13.23 -2.34
C GLU A 121 4.21 11.91 -3.11
N LEU A 122 4.89 11.83 -4.26
CA LEU A 122 4.95 10.64 -5.08
C LEU A 122 5.72 9.51 -4.37
N ALA A 123 6.80 9.84 -3.67
CA ALA A 123 7.51 8.88 -2.82
C ALA A 123 6.63 8.37 -1.68
N GLY A 124 5.90 9.25 -0.98
CA GLY A 124 4.96 8.88 0.08
C GLY A 124 3.85 7.97 -0.42
N ARG A 125 3.19 8.33 -1.53
CA ARG A 125 2.14 7.50 -2.14
C ARG A 125 2.65 6.13 -2.59
N LYS A 126 3.88 6.04 -3.10
CA LYS A 126 4.49 4.75 -3.44
C LYS A 126 4.71 3.87 -2.21
N GLN A 127 5.17 4.45 -1.11
CA GLN A 127 5.34 3.71 0.14
C GLN A 127 4.00 3.20 0.66
N GLU A 128 2.98 4.06 0.73
CA GLU A 128 1.63 3.65 1.15
C GLU A 128 1.02 2.56 0.26
N LEU A 129 1.30 2.58 -1.05
CA LEU A 129 0.85 1.55 -1.96
C LEU A 129 1.48 0.20 -1.62
N THR A 130 2.80 0.17 -1.43
CA THR A 130 3.53 -1.04 -1.01
C THR A 130 3.01 -1.59 0.32
N GLU A 131 2.71 -0.72 1.29
CA GLU A 131 2.14 -1.12 2.58
C GLU A 131 0.75 -1.73 2.43
N ARG A 132 -0.10 -1.14 1.57
CA ARG A 132 -1.44 -1.69 1.26
C ARG A 132 -1.33 -3.03 0.52
N GLU A 133 -0.42 -3.16 -0.43
CA GLU A 133 -0.17 -4.42 -1.15
C GLU A 133 0.23 -5.55 -0.20
N ASN A 134 1.16 -5.28 0.74
CA ASN A 134 1.55 -6.26 1.76
C ASN A 134 0.39 -6.66 2.66
N LYS A 135 -0.48 -5.72 3.03
CA LYS A 135 -1.66 -6.02 3.85
C LYS A 135 -2.69 -6.88 3.11
N VAL A 136 -2.85 -6.68 1.81
CA VAL A 136 -3.71 -7.51 0.96
C VAL A 136 -3.18 -8.94 0.91
N LEU A 137 -1.87 -9.12 0.68
CA LEU A 137 -1.23 -10.44 0.67
C LEU A 137 -1.41 -11.20 2.00
N GLU A 138 -1.30 -10.51 3.13
CA GLU A 138 -1.52 -11.13 4.44
C GLU A 138 -2.98 -11.57 4.62
N MET A 139 -3.94 -10.73 4.25
CA MET A 139 -5.36 -11.09 4.30
C MET A 139 -5.71 -12.27 3.38
N GLU A 140 -5.11 -12.32 2.18
CA GLU A 140 -5.28 -13.44 1.25
C GLU A 140 -4.74 -14.75 1.85
N ARG A 141 -3.59 -14.70 2.52
CA ARG A 141 -3.01 -15.84 3.23
C ARG A 141 -3.93 -16.32 4.36
N GLU A 142 -4.41 -15.41 5.21
CA GLU A 142 -5.35 -15.75 6.29
C GLU A 142 -6.65 -16.36 5.77
N LEU A 143 -7.17 -15.83 4.66
CA LEU A 143 -8.39 -16.33 4.03
C LEU A 143 -8.18 -17.76 3.49
N ALA A 144 -7.04 -18.03 2.84
CA ALA A 144 -6.68 -19.35 2.36
C ALA A 144 -6.57 -20.37 3.51
N GLU A 145 -5.97 -19.98 4.64
CA GLU A 145 -5.91 -20.84 5.83
C GLU A 145 -7.30 -21.13 6.41
N LYS A 146 -8.19 -20.14 6.47
CA LYS A 146 -9.57 -20.33 6.93
C LYS A 146 -10.35 -21.25 5.99
N LEU A 147 -10.23 -21.08 4.67
CA LEU A 147 -10.87 -21.95 3.68
C LEU A 147 -10.45 -23.41 3.85
N LYS A 148 -9.14 -23.67 3.99
CA LYS A 148 -8.63 -25.02 4.25
C LYS A 148 -9.24 -25.65 5.51
N LYS A 149 -9.37 -24.89 6.60
CA LYS A 149 -10.00 -25.36 7.84
C LYS A 149 -11.50 -25.66 7.66
N TYR A 150 -12.20 -24.89 6.82
CA TYR A 150 -13.60 -25.18 6.48
C TYR A 150 -13.73 -26.48 5.69
N GLU A 151 -12.90 -26.70 4.67
CA GLU A 151 -12.89 -27.94 3.89
C GLU A 151 -12.60 -29.17 4.77
N GLU A 152 -11.67 -29.06 5.71
CA GLU A 152 -11.37 -30.14 6.66
C GLU A 152 -12.58 -30.47 7.56
N LYS A 153 -13.29 -29.45 8.05
CA LYS A 153 -14.51 -29.61 8.84
C LYS A 153 -15.65 -30.21 8.02
N GLU A 154 -15.82 -29.78 6.78
CA GLU A 154 -16.85 -30.30 5.88
C GLU A 154 -16.63 -31.80 5.60
N ARG A 155 -15.39 -32.20 5.33
CA ARG A 155 -15.03 -33.63 5.21
C ARG A 155 -15.31 -34.42 6.49
N ALA A 156 -15.06 -33.83 7.66
CA ALA A 156 -15.35 -34.49 8.93
C ALA A 156 -16.86 -34.66 9.14
N ILE A 157 -17.67 -33.65 8.80
CA ILE A 157 -19.13 -33.71 8.84
C ILE A 157 -19.64 -34.82 7.91
N SER A 158 -19.16 -34.91 6.67
CA SER A 158 -19.58 -35.97 5.74
C SER A 158 -19.31 -37.37 6.30
N LYS A 159 -18.16 -37.59 6.95
CA LYS A 159 -17.84 -38.88 7.60
C LYS A 159 -18.76 -39.19 8.78
N LEU A 160 -19.09 -38.19 9.59
CA LEU A 160 -20.03 -38.35 10.71
C LEU A 160 -21.44 -38.67 10.20
N GLU A 161 -21.90 -38.03 9.13
CA GLU A 161 -23.20 -38.33 8.52
C GLU A 161 -23.26 -39.76 7.96
N GLU A 162 -22.20 -40.24 7.32
CA GLU A 162 -22.10 -41.63 6.84
C GLU A 162 -22.16 -42.61 8.02
N THR A 163 -21.41 -42.34 9.09
CA THR A 163 -21.41 -43.16 10.30
C THR A 163 -22.79 -43.17 10.96
N LEU A 164 -23.47 -42.02 11.00
CA LEU A 164 -24.82 -41.90 11.55
C LEU A 164 -25.81 -42.73 10.73
N ARG A 165 -25.78 -42.64 9.39
CA ARG A 165 -26.62 -43.46 8.52
C ARG A 165 -26.39 -44.96 8.75
N ALA A 166 -25.14 -45.38 8.87
CA ALA A 166 -24.80 -46.78 9.14
C ALA A 166 -25.37 -47.26 10.49
N ARG A 167 -25.26 -46.45 11.55
CA ARG A 167 -25.83 -46.75 12.87
C ARG A 167 -27.36 -46.80 12.86
N MET A 168 -28.01 -45.90 12.13
CA MET A 168 -29.48 -45.94 11.98
C MET A 168 -29.95 -47.24 11.32
N LEU A 169 -29.23 -47.71 10.30
CA LEU A 169 -29.54 -48.99 9.66
C LEU A 169 -29.33 -50.19 10.60
N GLU A 170 -28.29 -50.14 11.43
CA GLU A 170 -28.02 -51.17 12.44
C GLU A 170 -29.12 -51.22 13.50
N ILE A 171 -29.57 -50.06 13.99
CA ILE A 171 -30.70 -49.96 14.94
C ILE A 171 -31.97 -50.57 14.33
N ALA A 172 -32.32 -50.21 13.09
CA ALA A 172 -33.51 -50.76 12.42
C ALA A 172 -33.47 -52.30 12.32
N LYS A 173 -32.30 -52.87 12.01
CA LYS A 173 -32.11 -54.33 11.98
C LYS A 173 -32.26 -54.97 13.36
N LEU A 174 -31.75 -54.33 14.41
CA LEU A 174 -31.89 -54.82 15.78
C LEU A 174 -33.35 -54.73 16.26
N GLU A 175 -34.07 -53.68 15.89
CA GLU A 175 -35.51 -53.53 16.17
C GLU A 175 -36.32 -54.64 15.50
N GLU A 176 -36.07 -54.91 14.20
CA GLU A 176 -36.72 -56.01 13.48
C GLU A 176 -36.45 -57.36 14.16
N LYS A 177 -35.19 -57.66 14.50
CA LYS A 177 -34.81 -58.89 15.18
C LYS A 177 -35.46 -59.01 16.56
N THR A 178 -35.52 -57.91 17.31
CA THR A 178 -36.14 -57.87 18.64
C THR A 178 -37.65 -58.13 18.54
N ASN A 179 -38.33 -57.51 17.58
CA ASN A 179 -39.75 -57.72 17.35
C ASN A 179 -40.06 -59.16 16.92
N ALA A 180 -39.22 -59.76 16.07
CA ALA A 180 -39.36 -61.18 15.70
C ALA A 180 -39.18 -62.11 16.91
N ALA A 181 -38.19 -61.83 17.77
CA ALA A 181 -37.97 -62.59 19.00
C ALA A 181 -39.16 -62.45 19.97
N ILE A 182 -39.68 -61.24 20.17
CA ILE A 182 -40.89 -60.98 20.97
C ILE A 182 -42.07 -61.79 20.40
N GLY A 183 -42.29 -61.75 19.09
CA GLY A 183 -43.36 -62.52 18.44
C GLY A 183 -43.25 -64.03 18.68
N THR A 184 -42.02 -64.56 18.66
CA THR A 184 -41.75 -65.98 18.94
C THR A 184 -42.07 -66.33 20.40
N ILE A 185 -41.58 -65.54 21.36
CA ILE A 185 -41.84 -65.74 22.79
C ILE A 185 -43.34 -65.68 23.08
N VAL A 186 -44.06 -64.71 22.49
CA VAL A 186 -45.51 -64.59 22.68
C VAL A 186 -46.25 -65.81 22.14
N ALA A 187 -45.82 -66.37 21.00
CA ALA A 187 -46.38 -67.60 20.46
C ALA A 187 -46.11 -68.79 21.40
N GLU A 188 -44.87 -68.98 21.85
CA GLU A 188 -44.50 -70.06 22.79
C GLU A 188 -45.27 -69.96 24.12
N LEU A 189 -45.41 -68.77 24.70
CA LEU A 189 -46.19 -68.56 25.93
C LEU A 189 -47.68 -68.88 25.73
N SER A 190 -48.23 -68.56 24.54
CA SER A 190 -49.61 -68.90 24.18
C SER A 190 -49.81 -70.41 24.09
N GLU A 191 -48.87 -71.16 23.52
CA GLU A 191 -48.90 -72.63 23.47
C GLU A 191 -48.86 -73.27 24.86
N LEU A 192 -48.11 -72.67 25.80
CA LEU A 192 -48.06 -73.09 27.21
C LEU A 192 -49.31 -72.70 28.01
N GLY A 193 -50.27 -72.01 27.41
CA GLY A 193 -51.50 -71.55 28.08
C GLY A 193 -51.26 -70.44 29.10
N ILE A 194 -50.08 -69.82 29.10
CA ILE A 194 -49.74 -68.71 29.99
C ILE A 194 -50.28 -67.43 29.35
N THR A 195 -51.46 -67.01 29.79
CA THR A 195 -52.00 -65.72 29.42
C THR A 195 -51.30 -64.60 30.19
N ARG A 196 -51.32 -63.39 29.64
CA ARG A 196 -50.79 -62.20 30.32
C ARG A 196 -51.36 -62.06 31.75
N ASP A 197 -52.67 -62.25 31.90
CA ASP A 197 -53.34 -62.15 33.19
C ASP A 197 -52.92 -63.26 34.16
N ALA A 198 -52.65 -64.47 33.66
CA ALA A 198 -52.14 -65.58 34.47
C ALA A 198 -50.70 -65.32 34.94
N PHE A 199 -49.85 -64.79 34.07
CA PHE A 199 -48.47 -64.42 34.42
C PHE A 199 -48.41 -63.26 35.41
N GLU A 200 -49.20 -62.21 35.19
CA GLU A 200 -49.31 -61.06 36.08
C GLU A 200 -49.89 -61.46 37.44
N GLY A 201 -50.86 -62.38 37.46
CA GLY A 201 -51.36 -63.02 38.67
C GLY A 201 -50.30 -63.83 39.42
N MET A 202 -49.46 -64.61 38.72
CA MET A 202 -48.37 -65.38 39.33
C MET A 202 -47.28 -64.47 39.92
N MET A 203 -46.88 -63.42 39.21
CA MET A 203 -45.86 -62.48 39.67
C MET A 203 -46.34 -61.65 40.87
N ASN A 204 -47.57 -61.13 40.81
CA ASN A 204 -48.15 -60.38 41.93
C ASN A 204 -48.44 -61.29 43.13
N GLY A 205 -48.84 -62.54 42.89
CA GLY A 205 -49.02 -63.55 43.94
C GLY A 205 -47.70 -63.88 44.64
N ALA A 206 -46.65 -64.17 43.88
CA ALA A 206 -45.31 -64.44 44.42
C ALA A 206 -44.73 -63.23 45.18
N GLU A 207 -44.95 -62.00 44.68
CA GLU A 207 -44.53 -60.79 45.37
C GLU A 207 -45.29 -60.60 46.69
N SER A 208 -46.60 -60.88 46.71
CA SER A 208 -47.43 -60.79 47.91
C SER A 208 -47.04 -61.83 48.97
N GLU A 209 -46.80 -63.09 48.58
CA GLU A 209 -46.37 -64.15 49.50
C GLU A 209 -44.98 -63.86 50.06
N THR A 210 -44.05 -63.39 49.23
CA THR A 210 -42.72 -62.99 49.67
C THR A 210 -42.79 -61.82 50.66
N LYS A 211 -43.66 -60.82 50.40
CA LYS A 211 -43.90 -59.73 51.35
C LYS A 211 -44.44 -60.20 52.70
N LYS A 212 -45.43 -61.10 52.68
CA LYS A 212 -45.98 -61.68 53.92
C LYS A 212 -44.94 -62.46 54.71
N LEU A 213 -44.11 -63.26 54.03
CA LEU A 213 -43.03 -63.99 54.67
C LEU A 213 -42.01 -63.04 55.31
N LEU A 214 -41.65 -61.96 54.62
CA LEU A 214 -40.70 -60.97 55.14
C LEU A 214 -41.25 -60.21 56.36
N ILE A 215 -42.54 -59.88 56.38
CA ILE A 215 -43.19 -59.27 57.56
C ILE A 215 -43.14 -60.24 58.75
N VAL A 216 -43.50 -61.51 58.55
CA VAL A 216 -43.44 -62.52 59.63
C VAL A 216 -42.00 -62.73 60.11
N LEU A 217 -41.03 -62.69 59.19
CA LEU A 217 -39.62 -62.78 59.56
C LEU A 217 -39.17 -61.58 60.42
N ASP A 218 -39.62 -60.37 60.09
CA ASP A 218 -39.33 -59.15 60.86
C ASP A 218 -39.91 -59.23 62.27
N GLU A 219 -41.17 -59.65 62.39
CA GLU A 219 -41.83 -59.86 63.67
C GLU A 219 -41.10 -60.90 64.53
N LEU A 220 -40.72 -62.06 63.94
CA LEU A 220 -39.99 -63.10 64.65
C LEU A 220 -38.58 -62.65 65.07
N LEU A 221 -37.91 -61.84 64.26
CA LEU A 221 -36.61 -61.26 64.62
C LEU A 221 -36.72 -60.26 65.76
N GLY A 222 -37.85 -59.53 65.85
CA GLY A 222 -38.15 -58.61 66.95
C GLY A 222 -38.48 -59.30 68.27
N GLU A 223 -38.94 -60.56 68.24
CA GLU A 223 -39.22 -61.36 69.43
C GLU A 223 -37.97 -62.07 70.02
N LEU A 224 -36.81 -61.99 69.35
CA LEU A 224 -35.58 -62.59 69.85
C LEU A 224 -35.03 -61.85 71.08
N PRO A 225 -34.27 -62.52 71.96
CA PRO A 225 -33.60 -61.85 73.06
C PRO A 225 -32.67 -60.74 72.57
N ASP A 226 -32.63 -59.62 73.29
CA ASP A 226 -31.86 -58.41 72.92
C ASP A 226 -30.41 -58.72 72.53
N GLU A 227 -29.76 -59.64 73.25
CA GLU A 227 -28.38 -60.07 73.00
C GLU A 227 -28.16 -60.72 71.61
N VAL A 228 -29.20 -61.36 71.07
CA VAL A 228 -29.18 -62.01 69.75
C VAL A 228 -29.49 -60.98 68.67
N ILE A 229 -30.47 -60.10 68.91
CA ILE A 229 -30.78 -58.98 68.01
C ILE A 229 -29.54 -58.10 67.83
N ASP A 230 -28.84 -57.77 68.92
CA ASP A 230 -27.66 -56.91 68.87
C ASP A 230 -26.49 -57.55 68.09
N LYS A 231 -26.38 -58.88 68.10
CA LYS A 231 -25.40 -59.62 67.30
C LYS A 231 -25.82 -59.66 65.83
N PHE A 232 -27.10 -59.88 65.54
CA PHE A 232 -27.62 -59.90 64.18
C PHE A 232 -27.53 -58.52 63.53
N ALA A 233 -27.94 -57.45 64.21
CA ALA A 233 -27.87 -56.07 63.70
C ALA A 233 -26.43 -55.62 63.35
N LYS A 234 -25.43 -56.17 64.03
CA LYS A 234 -24.00 -55.91 63.76
C LYS A 234 -23.43 -56.85 62.69
N SER A 235 -24.18 -57.85 62.24
CA SER A 235 -23.73 -58.81 61.26
C SER A 235 -23.87 -58.28 59.82
N PRO A 236 -23.06 -58.78 58.88
CA PRO A 236 -23.18 -58.44 57.45
C PRO A 236 -24.55 -58.80 56.85
N GLU A 237 -25.18 -59.86 57.38
CA GLU A 237 -26.47 -60.39 56.90
C GLU A 237 -27.62 -59.42 57.17
N TYR A 238 -27.55 -58.61 58.23
CA TYR A 238 -28.56 -57.57 58.49
C TYR A 238 -28.62 -56.51 57.40
N LYS A 239 -27.49 -56.17 56.76
CA LYS A 239 -27.50 -55.25 55.60
C LYS A 239 -28.20 -55.84 54.39
N LEU A 240 -28.07 -57.15 54.19
CA LEU A 240 -28.78 -57.85 53.12
C LEU A 240 -30.28 -57.88 53.41
N TYR A 241 -30.64 -58.17 54.67
CA TYR A 241 -32.01 -58.13 55.16
C TYR A 241 -32.68 -56.76 54.95
N GLU A 242 -32.06 -55.66 55.39
CA GLU A 242 -32.60 -54.30 55.17
C GLU A 242 -32.74 -53.92 53.69
N LYS A 243 -31.85 -54.44 52.84
CA LYS A 243 -31.95 -54.20 51.39
C LYS A 243 -33.16 -54.94 50.81
N VAL A 244 -33.40 -56.18 51.25
CA VAL A 244 -34.55 -56.98 50.82
C VAL A 244 -35.85 -56.34 51.29
N LEU A 245 -35.98 -55.91 52.55
CA LEU A 245 -37.17 -55.20 53.03
C LEU A 245 -37.48 -53.95 52.18
N ARG A 246 -36.47 -53.11 51.93
CA ARG A 246 -36.61 -51.91 51.09
C ARG A 246 -37.01 -52.21 49.65
N MET A 247 -36.50 -53.28 49.04
CA MET A 247 -36.87 -53.67 47.67
C MET A 247 -38.35 -54.03 47.56
N TYR A 248 -38.94 -54.58 48.62
CA TYR A 248 -40.35 -54.96 48.65
C TYR A 248 -41.25 -53.89 49.29
N GLY A 249 -40.67 -52.76 49.75
CA GLY A 249 -41.39 -51.63 50.34
C GLY A 249 -41.99 -51.94 51.72
N ILE A 250 -41.35 -52.83 52.48
CA ILE A 250 -41.63 -53.14 53.89
C ILE A 250 -40.69 -52.33 54.77
#